data_AF-Q8E6R9-F1
#
_entry.id   AF-Q8E6R9-F1
#
_cell.length_a   1.000
_cell.length_b   1.000
_cell.length_c   1.000
_cell.angle_alpha   90.00
_cell.angle_beta   90.00
_cell.angle_gamma   90.00
#
_symmetry.space_group_name_H-M   'P 1'
#
loop_
_entity.id
_entity.type
_entity.pdbx_description
1 polymer ?
#
loop_
_entity_poly.entity_id
_entity_poly.type
_entity_poly.pdbx_seq_one_letter_code
_entity_poly.pdbx_strand_id
1 'polypeptide(L)'
;MSNEKLINKNHSQLDFVNIPINKDVKLFLDPTKLHSKNLSSVFENAALKLHSFFLEAYRLYTEFGENEVRNILCFSSECNFIHLGYSKSKSRGKGVSEKMLFNFFKKISGFTPSERKNLLHPTSIAIFVPKFAEDRTSDFLVSLLKKEIVEYSLEQAKLHQLRIEYSKYDFGHYWDDISLSWKTIKHFYIKANDRPILLIPKCLVSKKYKFSTSHFVKTIIFPNKKNLEKYQGINGYDKSNRPKPATQKQLIEHEIRSPYLNCPDKWKTYAMEQLLQNHNWYNEYFLNMNNFADNHIIPDDELDSLTNN
;
A
#
# COMPACT_ATOMS: atom_id res chain seq x y z
N MET A 1 -24.10 -3.08 -21.84
CA MET A 1 -24.42 -3.45 -20.44
C MET A 1 -24.20 -2.21 -19.61
N SER A 2 -25.27 -1.57 -19.13
CA SER A 2 -25.17 -0.39 -18.27
C SER A 2 -24.43 -0.76 -16.98
N ASN A 3 -23.40 0.00 -16.62
CA ASN A 3 -22.73 -0.13 -15.34
C ASN A 3 -23.71 0.33 -14.24
N GLU A 4 -24.37 -0.62 -13.57
CA GLU A 4 -25.20 -0.30 -12.41
C GLU A 4 -24.29 0.25 -11.31
N LYS A 5 -24.46 1.53 -10.98
CA LYS A 5 -23.80 2.19 -9.85
C LYS A 5 -24.76 2.24 -8.66
N LEU A 6 -24.20 2.34 -7.46
CA LEU A 6 -24.98 2.47 -6.24
C LEU A 6 -25.81 3.78 -6.21
N ILE A 7 -25.27 4.85 -6.77
CA ILE A 7 -25.92 6.16 -6.81
C ILE A 7 -25.76 6.82 -8.18
N ASN A 8 -26.83 7.43 -8.69
CA ASN A 8 -26.81 8.19 -9.94
C ASN A 8 -26.35 9.64 -9.69
N LYS A 9 -25.09 9.81 -9.29
CA LYS A 9 -24.42 11.10 -9.05
C LYS A 9 -22.99 11.07 -9.59
N ASN A 10 -22.52 12.24 -10.03
CA ASN A 10 -21.12 12.45 -10.38
C ASN A 10 -20.26 12.56 -9.13
N HIS A 11 -18.97 12.25 -9.25
CA HIS A 11 -18.07 12.31 -8.09
C HIS A 11 -17.96 13.70 -7.48
N SER A 12 -18.20 14.79 -8.22
CA SER A 12 -18.22 16.16 -7.67
C SER A 12 -19.26 16.39 -6.56
N GLN A 13 -20.20 15.46 -6.37
CA GLN A 13 -21.26 15.52 -5.37
C GLN A 13 -21.11 14.49 -4.24
N LEU A 14 -20.01 13.74 -4.23
CA LEU A 14 -19.76 12.60 -3.34
C LEU A 14 -18.41 12.81 -2.65
N ASP A 15 -18.17 12.18 -1.50
CA ASP A 15 -16.83 12.13 -0.88
C ASP A 15 -16.16 10.75 -1.02
N PHE A 16 -16.90 9.78 -1.57
CA PHE A 16 -16.46 8.40 -1.79
C PHE A 16 -16.42 8.05 -3.27
N VAL A 17 -15.69 6.98 -3.61
CA VAL A 17 -15.63 6.43 -4.96
C VAL A 17 -16.95 5.73 -5.28
N ASN A 18 -17.68 6.23 -6.27
CA ASN A 18 -18.92 5.65 -6.79
C ASN A 18 -18.60 4.45 -7.69
N ILE A 19 -18.25 3.34 -7.05
CA ILE A 19 -17.86 2.09 -7.70
C ILE A 19 -19.04 1.44 -8.45
N PRO A 20 -18.80 0.87 -9.65
CA PRO A 20 -19.75 0.02 -10.35
C PRO A 20 -19.90 -1.32 -9.61
N ILE A 21 -21.12 -1.85 -9.55
CA ILE A 21 -21.46 -3.02 -8.72
C ILE A 21 -20.97 -4.34 -9.33
N ASN A 22 -20.70 -4.35 -10.64
CA ASN A 22 -20.44 -5.57 -11.42
C ASN A 22 -18.98 -5.74 -11.87
N LYS A 23 -18.08 -4.80 -11.54
CA LYS A 23 -16.67 -4.89 -11.91
C LYS A 23 -15.76 -4.19 -10.90
N ASP A 24 -14.52 -4.63 -10.86
CA ASP A 24 -13.49 -3.96 -10.07
C ASP A 24 -12.95 -2.75 -10.83
N VAL A 25 -12.69 -1.67 -10.09
CA VAL A 25 -12.03 -0.47 -10.60
C VAL A 25 -10.56 -0.52 -10.18
N LYS A 26 -9.66 -0.27 -11.13
CA LYS A 26 -8.21 -0.28 -10.90
C LYS A 26 -7.74 0.95 -10.10
N LEU A 27 -8.14 0.97 -8.84
CA LEU A 27 -7.77 1.91 -7.80
C LEU A 27 -7.28 1.11 -6.59
N PHE A 28 -6.45 1.74 -5.78
CA PHE A 28 -5.82 1.12 -4.63
C PHE A 28 -5.88 2.07 -3.45
N LEU A 29 -6.14 1.55 -2.25
CA LEU A 29 -5.97 2.32 -1.03
C LEU A 29 -4.48 2.68 -0.87
N ASP A 30 -4.19 3.96 -0.68
CA ASP A 30 -2.83 4.49 -0.62
C ASP A 30 -2.43 4.84 0.81
N PRO A 31 -1.43 4.16 1.39
CA PRO A 31 -1.05 4.39 2.78
C PRO A 31 -0.54 5.81 3.02
N THR A 32 -0.01 6.51 2.01
CA THR A 32 0.46 7.89 2.17
C THR A 32 -0.68 8.90 2.27
N LYS A 33 -1.91 8.51 1.93
CA LYS A 33 -3.08 9.40 1.93
C LYS A 33 -3.84 9.45 3.25
N LEU A 34 -3.42 8.66 4.24
CA LEU A 34 -3.99 8.69 5.60
C LEU A 34 -3.67 9.97 6.37
N HIS A 35 -2.84 10.84 5.79
CA HIS A 35 -2.54 12.18 6.31
C HIS A 35 -3.28 13.29 5.54
N SER A 36 -4.24 12.93 4.66
CA SER A 36 -4.96 13.93 3.88
C SER A 36 -5.81 14.84 4.76
N LYS A 37 -5.83 16.13 4.44
CA LYS A 37 -6.70 17.12 5.13
C LYS A 37 -8.19 16.88 4.88
N ASN A 38 -8.54 16.18 3.81
CA ASN A 38 -9.92 15.86 3.44
C ASN A 38 -10.39 14.51 3.99
N LEU A 39 -9.64 13.93 4.93
CA LEU A 39 -9.94 12.62 5.50
C LEU A 39 -11.03 12.76 6.57
N SER A 40 -12.04 11.88 6.52
CA SER A 40 -13.08 11.82 7.56
C SER A 40 -12.47 11.52 8.93
N SER A 41 -13.02 12.09 9.99
CA SER A 41 -12.60 11.86 11.38
C SER A 41 -12.69 10.38 11.80
N VAL A 42 -13.51 9.57 11.12
CA VAL A 42 -13.55 8.11 11.30
C VAL A 42 -12.17 7.47 11.10
N PHE A 43 -11.31 8.08 10.28
CA PHE A 43 -9.96 7.58 10.01
C PHE A 43 -8.85 8.34 10.77
N GLU A 44 -9.18 9.20 11.76
CA GLU A 44 -8.19 10.04 12.45
C GLU A 44 -7.01 9.24 13.04
N ASN A 45 -7.29 8.02 13.55
CA ASN A 45 -6.31 7.13 14.16
C ASN A 45 -5.81 6.04 13.20
N ALA A 46 -6.18 6.09 11.92
CA ALA A 46 -5.88 5.02 10.96
C ALA A 46 -4.37 4.79 10.81
N ALA A 47 -3.56 5.85 10.71
CA ALA A 47 -2.10 5.71 10.60
C ALA A 47 -1.48 5.05 11.85
N LEU A 48 -1.97 5.40 13.05
CA LEU A 48 -1.54 4.79 14.31
C LEU A 48 -1.93 3.31 14.38
N LYS A 49 -3.16 2.99 13.98
CA LYS A 49 -3.67 1.62 13.91
C LYS A 49 -2.84 0.75 12.96
N LEU A 50 -2.46 1.27 11.80
CA LEU A 50 -1.56 0.55 10.90
C LEU A 50 -0.20 0.34 11.55
N HIS A 51 0.38 1.37 12.15
CA HIS A 51 1.67 1.25 12.80
C HIS A 51 1.66 0.23 13.95
N SER A 52 0.59 0.19 14.76
CA SER A 52 0.46 -0.76 15.87
C SER A 52 0.43 -2.21 15.40
N PHE A 53 -0.24 -2.51 14.27
CA PHE A 53 -0.20 -3.84 13.67
C PHE A 53 1.23 -4.27 13.35
N PHE A 54 2.00 -3.40 12.69
CA PHE A 54 3.36 -3.73 12.27
C PHE A 54 4.32 -3.88 13.44
N LEU A 55 4.16 -3.03 14.46
CA LEU A 55 4.92 -3.15 15.69
C LEU A 55 4.65 -4.48 16.37
N GLU A 56 3.38 -4.87 16.49
CA GLU A 56 2.99 -6.12 17.13
C GLU A 56 3.43 -7.34 16.31
N ALA A 57 3.23 -7.33 14.99
CA ALA A 57 3.69 -8.40 14.12
C ALA A 57 5.22 -8.59 14.18
N TYR A 58 5.97 -7.49 14.28
CA TYR A 58 7.41 -7.54 14.46
C TYR A 58 7.81 -8.02 15.87
N ARG A 59 7.10 -7.59 16.92
CA ARG A 59 7.31 -8.05 18.29
C ARG A 59 7.11 -9.57 18.40
N LEU A 60 5.98 -10.07 17.88
CA LEU A 60 5.67 -11.51 17.83
C LEU A 60 6.73 -12.28 17.05
N TYR A 61 7.20 -11.73 15.92
CA TYR A 61 8.30 -12.32 15.16
C TYR A 61 9.57 -12.47 16.02
N THR A 62 9.95 -11.42 16.77
CA THR A 62 11.17 -11.43 17.57
C THR A 62 11.10 -12.31 18.81
N GLU A 63 9.93 -12.42 19.43
CA GLU A 63 9.76 -13.18 20.67
C GLU A 63 9.43 -14.66 20.44
N PHE A 64 8.60 -14.96 19.43
CA PHE A 64 8.01 -16.29 19.24
C PHE A 64 8.28 -16.90 17.84
N GLY A 65 8.86 -16.12 16.92
CA GLY A 65 9.23 -16.59 15.59
C GLY A 65 8.08 -16.59 14.58
N GLU A 66 8.30 -17.22 13.42
CA GLU A 66 7.42 -17.12 12.25
C GLU A 66 5.99 -17.63 12.47
N ASN A 67 5.79 -18.64 13.32
CA ASN A 67 4.49 -19.27 13.50
C ASN A 67 3.45 -18.32 14.12
N GLU A 68 3.84 -17.52 15.11
CA GLU A 68 2.91 -16.55 15.71
C GLU A 68 2.58 -15.40 14.77
N VAL A 69 3.52 -15.04 13.89
CA VAL A 69 3.24 -14.03 12.87
C VAL A 69 2.27 -14.58 11.81
N ARG A 70 2.26 -15.89 11.53
CA ARG A 70 1.21 -16.49 10.68
C ARG A 70 -0.16 -16.32 11.32
N ASN A 71 -0.26 -16.48 12.64
CA ASN A 71 -1.52 -16.29 13.37
C ASN A 71 -2.03 -14.87 13.24
N ILE A 72 -1.17 -13.85 13.37
CA ILE A 72 -1.60 -12.45 13.22
C ILE A 72 -1.84 -12.05 11.74
N LEU A 73 -1.24 -12.71 10.76
CA LEU A 73 -1.49 -12.43 9.33
C LEU A 73 -2.68 -13.19 8.74
N CYS A 74 -3.25 -14.16 9.45
CA CYS A 74 -4.24 -15.07 8.87
C CYS A 74 -5.51 -14.33 8.35
N PHE A 75 -5.89 -13.24 9.03
CA PHE A 75 -7.05 -12.40 8.73
C PHE A 75 -6.75 -11.18 7.85
N SER A 76 -5.51 -11.03 7.41
CA SER A 76 -5.08 -9.87 6.63
C SER A 76 -5.20 -10.07 5.11
N SER A 77 -6.12 -10.92 4.67
CA SER A 77 -6.33 -11.29 3.26
C SER A 77 -7.48 -10.52 2.61
N GLU A 78 -7.46 -10.49 1.26
CA GLU A 78 -8.39 -9.88 0.31
C GLU A 78 -9.81 -9.58 0.84
N CYS A 79 -10.25 -8.33 0.65
CA CYS A 79 -11.57 -7.85 1.07
C CYS A 79 -12.45 -7.62 -0.16
N ASN A 80 -13.39 -8.54 -0.41
CA ASN A 80 -14.23 -8.52 -1.62
C ASN A 80 -15.33 -7.43 -1.62
N PHE A 81 -15.48 -6.63 -0.55
CA PHE A 81 -16.62 -5.71 -0.39
C PHE A 81 -16.44 -4.33 -1.04
N ILE A 82 -15.24 -4.01 -1.54
CA ILE A 82 -14.88 -2.65 -1.99
C ILE A 82 -14.70 -2.50 -3.51
N HIS A 83 -14.70 -3.60 -4.27
CA HIS A 83 -14.51 -3.63 -5.73
C HIS A 83 -13.35 -2.77 -6.26
N LEU A 84 -12.26 -2.70 -5.48
CA LEU A 84 -11.01 -2.05 -5.86
C LEU A 84 -9.94 -3.10 -6.10
N GLY A 85 -9.14 -2.93 -7.15
CA GLY A 85 -8.00 -3.81 -7.43
C GLY A 85 -7.89 -4.19 -8.90
N TYR A 86 -7.07 -5.20 -9.20
CA TYR A 86 -7.02 -5.77 -10.54
C TYR A 86 -8.21 -6.73 -10.78
N SER A 87 -8.92 -6.57 -11.90
CA SER A 87 -10.02 -7.47 -12.24
C SER A 87 -9.56 -8.91 -12.49
N LYS A 88 -10.21 -9.87 -11.81
CA LYS A 88 -10.00 -11.34 -11.88
C LYS A 88 -8.56 -11.76 -12.18
N SER A 89 -7.68 -11.69 -11.18
CA SER A 89 -6.43 -12.46 -11.21
C SER A 89 -6.54 -13.67 -10.27
N LYS A 90 -6.28 -14.88 -10.79
CA LYS A 90 -6.18 -16.10 -9.97
C LYS A 90 -5.15 -15.87 -8.87
N SER A 91 -5.60 -15.80 -7.62
CA SER A 91 -4.74 -15.77 -6.43
C SER A 91 -3.71 -16.90 -6.49
N ARG A 92 -2.46 -16.55 -6.81
CA ARG A 92 -1.31 -17.44 -6.70
C ARG A 92 -0.52 -17.06 -5.45
N GLY A 93 -0.80 -17.76 -4.35
CA GLY A 93 0.17 -18.05 -3.29
C GLY A 93 0.16 -17.16 -2.05
N LYS A 94 -0.88 -17.27 -1.20
CA LYS A 94 -0.94 -16.70 0.16
C LYS A 94 0.30 -17.07 1.00
N GLY A 95 0.70 -18.35 0.98
CA GLY A 95 1.87 -18.83 1.73
C GLY A 95 3.24 -18.32 1.25
N VAL A 96 3.37 -17.92 -0.02
CA VAL A 96 4.63 -17.35 -0.54
C VAL A 96 4.81 -15.91 -0.05
N SER A 97 3.72 -15.13 0.05
CA SER A 97 3.74 -13.77 0.62
C SER A 97 4.14 -13.75 2.10
N GLU A 98 3.61 -14.68 2.90
CA GLU A 98 3.93 -14.76 4.33
C GLU A 98 5.44 -14.96 4.54
N LYS A 99 6.03 -15.93 3.84
CA LYS A 99 7.48 -16.17 3.89
C LYS A 99 8.30 -14.95 3.47
N MET A 100 7.83 -14.20 2.47
CA MET A 100 8.50 -12.96 2.03
C MET A 100 8.45 -11.88 3.11
N LEU A 101 7.34 -11.77 3.84
CA LEU A 101 7.20 -10.83 4.94
C LEU A 101 8.07 -11.23 6.15
N PHE A 102 8.19 -12.52 6.46
CA PHE A 102 9.11 -12.98 7.52
C PHE A 102 10.56 -12.71 7.19
N ASN A 103 10.95 -12.95 5.94
CA ASN A 103 12.27 -12.57 5.45
C ASN A 103 12.51 -11.05 5.58
N PHE A 104 11.48 -10.22 5.43
CA PHE A 104 11.59 -8.79 5.67
C PHE A 104 11.80 -8.47 7.15
N PHE A 105 11.00 -9.04 8.07
CA PHE A 105 11.20 -8.88 9.51
C PHE A 105 12.59 -9.36 9.98
N LYS A 106 13.05 -10.49 9.44
CA LYS A 106 14.41 -11.00 9.66
C LYS A 106 15.48 -10.02 9.22
N LYS A 107 15.31 -9.35 8.08
CA LYS A 107 16.29 -8.39 7.57
C LYS A 107 16.30 -7.10 8.39
N ILE A 108 15.12 -6.61 8.80
CA ILE A 108 15.06 -5.37 9.57
C ILE A 108 15.42 -5.54 11.05
N SER A 109 15.62 -6.76 11.55
CA SER A 109 16.05 -6.99 12.94
C SER A 109 17.46 -6.45 13.23
N GLY A 110 18.30 -6.32 12.20
CA GLY A 110 19.62 -5.69 12.30
C GLY A 110 19.62 -4.16 12.43
N PHE A 111 18.46 -3.51 12.30
CA PHE A 111 18.33 -2.06 12.43
C PHE A 111 18.11 -1.67 13.90
N THR A 112 18.40 -0.43 14.27
CA THR A 112 18.05 0.11 15.59
C THR A 112 16.52 0.29 15.71
N PRO A 113 15.96 0.37 16.94
CA PRO A 113 14.54 0.67 17.14
C PRO A 113 14.09 1.97 16.43
N SER A 114 14.93 3.00 16.44
CA SER A 114 14.64 4.28 15.77
C SER A 114 14.53 4.13 14.25
N GLU A 115 15.47 3.41 13.63
CA GLU A 115 15.45 3.15 12.18
C GLU A 115 14.26 2.26 11.77
N ARG A 116 13.93 1.26 12.60
CA ARG A 116 12.79 0.37 12.34
C ARG A 116 11.45 1.09 12.34
N LYS A 117 11.30 2.20 13.07
CA LYS A 117 10.03 2.94 13.16
C LYS A 117 9.45 3.26 11.78
N ASN A 118 10.29 3.70 10.85
CA ASN A 118 9.87 4.03 9.48
C ASN A 118 9.72 2.79 8.59
N LEU A 119 10.50 1.73 8.84
CA LEU A 119 10.45 0.47 8.09
C LEU A 119 9.24 -0.40 8.43
N LEU A 120 8.69 -0.24 9.64
CA LEU A 120 7.48 -0.90 10.11
C LEU A 120 6.24 -0.12 9.63
N HIS A 121 6.11 -0.02 8.31
CA HIS A 121 5.05 0.72 7.63
C HIS A 121 4.62 0.04 6.32
N PRO A 122 3.35 0.16 5.90
CA PRO A 122 2.86 -0.41 4.63
C PRO A 122 3.64 0.01 3.38
N THR A 123 4.12 1.25 3.34
CA THR A 123 4.96 1.74 2.23
C THR A 123 6.26 0.95 2.10
N SER A 124 6.87 0.54 3.22
CA SER A 124 8.08 -0.27 3.24
C SER A 124 7.83 -1.67 2.71
N ILE A 125 6.70 -2.30 3.06
CA ILE A 125 6.32 -3.60 2.48
C ILE A 125 6.19 -3.48 0.96
N ALA A 126 5.46 -2.48 0.48
CA ALA A 126 5.28 -2.25 -0.96
C ALA A 126 6.61 -2.01 -1.70
N ILE A 127 7.60 -1.38 -1.06
CA ILE A 127 8.91 -1.09 -1.65
C ILE A 127 9.84 -2.30 -1.60
N PHE A 128 9.87 -3.05 -0.49
CA PHE A 128 10.94 -4.00 -0.21
C PHE A 128 10.53 -5.48 -0.22
N VAL A 129 9.23 -5.78 -0.05
CA VAL A 129 8.78 -7.17 0.04
C VAL A 129 8.38 -7.67 -1.35
N PRO A 130 9.02 -8.72 -1.89
CA PRO A 130 8.66 -9.36 -3.15
C PRO A 130 7.15 -9.65 -3.24
N LYS A 131 6.56 -9.53 -4.43
CA LYS A 131 5.11 -9.73 -4.70
C LYS A 131 4.11 -8.85 -3.93
N PHE A 132 4.53 -7.96 -3.03
CA PHE A 132 3.64 -6.94 -2.44
C PHE A 132 3.64 -5.67 -3.30
N ALA A 133 2.67 -5.54 -4.18
CA ALA A 133 2.45 -4.33 -4.97
C ALA A 133 1.21 -3.59 -4.46
N GLU A 134 0.74 -2.57 -5.20
CA GLU A 134 -0.39 -1.73 -4.83
C GLU A 134 -1.64 -2.52 -4.42
N ASP A 135 -1.94 -3.61 -5.14
CA ASP A 135 -3.09 -4.50 -4.90
C ASP A 135 -3.06 -5.14 -3.51
N ARG A 136 -2.00 -5.90 -3.21
CA ARG A 136 -1.86 -6.58 -1.91
C ARG A 136 -1.70 -5.60 -0.76
N THR A 137 -1.04 -4.48 -0.98
CA THR A 137 -0.95 -3.42 0.04
C THR A 137 -2.32 -2.81 0.29
N SER A 138 -3.10 -2.52 -0.74
CA SER A 138 -4.48 -2.04 -0.63
C SER A 138 -5.36 -3.03 0.14
N ASP A 139 -5.36 -4.31 -0.23
CA ASP A 139 -6.12 -5.36 0.48
C ASP A 139 -5.79 -5.44 1.97
N PHE A 140 -4.50 -5.31 2.26
CA PHE A 140 -4.00 -5.33 3.62
C PHE A 140 -4.48 -4.12 4.42
N LEU A 141 -4.42 -2.92 3.83
CA LEU A 141 -4.96 -1.71 4.44
C LEU A 141 -6.45 -1.82 4.71
N VAL A 142 -7.22 -2.35 3.76
CA VAL A 142 -8.67 -2.54 3.88
C VAL A 142 -9.01 -3.53 4.99
N SER A 143 -8.20 -4.57 5.15
CA SER A 143 -8.37 -5.54 6.24
C SER A 143 -8.14 -4.91 7.62
N LEU A 144 -7.11 -4.07 7.74
CA LEU A 144 -6.76 -3.40 8.98
C LEU A 144 -7.77 -2.29 9.33
N LEU A 145 -8.20 -1.51 8.34
CA LEU A 145 -9.11 -0.36 8.48
C LEU A 145 -10.59 -0.73 8.27
N LYS A 146 -10.93 -2.01 8.37
CA LYS A 146 -12.27 -2.49 8.01
C LYS A 146 -13.37 -1.87 8.85
N LYS A 147 -13.11 -1.65 10.14
CA LYS A 147 -14.07 -1.02 11.05
C LYS A 147 -14.37 0.41 10.60
N GLU A 148 -13.33 1.19 10.33
CA GLU A 148 -13.41 2.57 9.87
C GLU A 148 -14.14 2.65 8.53
N ILE A 149 -13.86 1.73 7.60
CA ILE A 149 -14.53 1.67 6.30
C ILE A 149 -16.03 1.35 6.46
N VAL A 150 -16.40 0.43 7.35
CA VAL A 150 -17.81 0.12 7.65
C VAL A 150 -18.52 1.33 8.25
N GLU A 151 -17.91 1.98 9.23
CA GLU A 151 -18.46 3.18 9.89
C GLU A 151 -18.65 4.33 8.89
N TYR A 152 -17.61 4.63 8.11
CA TYR A 152 -17.64 5.64 7.04
C TYR A 152 -18.74 5.34 6.01
N SER A 153 -18.88 4.08 5.58
CA SER A 153 -19.92 3.69 4.63
C SER A 153 -21.32 4.05 5.16
N LEU A 154 -21.58 3.84 6.44
CA LEU A 154 -22.88 4.14 7.04
C LEU A 154 -23.11 5.64 7.26
N GLU A 155 -22.06 6.41 7.54
CA GLU A 155 -22.14 7.87 7.56
C GLU A 155 -22.52 8.41 6.18
N GLN A 156 -21.85 7.95 5.13
CA GLN A 156 -22.15 8.32 3.75
C GLN A 156 -23.55 7.85 3.32
N ALA A 157 -23.98 6.68 3.79
CA ALA A 157 -25.34 6.20 3.54
C ALA A 157 -26.40 7.15 4.09
N LYS A 158 -26.24 7.61 5.33
CA LYS A 158 -27.15 8.58 5.95
C LYS A 158 -27.12 9.91 5.20
N LEU A 159 -25.92 10.42 4.90
CA LEU A 159 -25.72 11.70 4.21
C LEU A 159 -26.40 11.74 2.84
N HIS A 160 -26.30 10.65 2.09
CA HIS A 160 -26.84 10.55 0.74
C HIS A 160 -28.19 9.81 0.65
N GLN A 161 -28.82 9.54 1.78
CA GLN A 161 -30.13 8.87 1.88
C GLN A 161 -30.16 7.50 1.18
N LEU A 162 -29.04 6.76 1.25
CA LEU A 162 -28.96 5.38 0.77
C LEU A 162 -29.70 4.45 1.73
N ARG A 163 -30.34 3.40 1.20
CA ARG A 163 -31.03 2.40 2.00
C ARG A 163 -30.04 1.61 2.85
N ILE A 164 -30.18 1.74 4.17
CA ILE A 164 -29.44 0.95 5.16
C ILE A 164 -30.27 -0.28 5.52
N GLU A 165 -29.65 -1.45 5.49
CA GLU A 165 -30.20 -2.68 6.05
C GLU A 165 -29.86 -2.75 7.54
N TYR A 166 -30.90 -2.74 8.38
CA TYR A 166 -30.79 -2.77 9.85
C TYR A 166 -30.62 -4.19 10.42
N SER A 167 -30.38 -5.18 9.57
CA SER A 167 -29.87 -6.49 9.99
C SER A 167 -28.34 -6.42 10.11
N LYS A 168 -27.79 -7.04 11.17
CA LYS A 168 -26.34 -7.06 11.37
C LYS A 168 -25.70 -8.07 10.42
N TYR A 169 -24.90 -7.58 9.48
CA TYR A 169 -24.03 -8.38 8.61
C TYR A 169 -22.68 -8.62 9.28
N ASP A 170 -22.10 -9.80 9.07
CA ASP A 170 -20.77 -10.17 9.56
C ASP A 170 -19.70 -9.80 8.53
N PHE A 171 -18.96 -8.73 8.81
CA PHE A 171 -17.87 -8.26 7.94
C PHE A 171 -16.54 -9.00 8.22
N GLY A 172 -16.56 -10.01 9.10
CA GLY A 172 -15.38 -10.77 9.50
C GLY A 172 -14.52 -9.99 10.49
N HIS A 173 -13.21 -9.95 10.23
CA HIS A 173 -12.22 -9.47 11.18
C HIS A 173 -11.68 -8.08 10.83
N TYR A 174 -11.36 -7.31 11.86
CA TYR A 174 -10.66 -6.02 11.80
C TYR A 174 -9.55 -5.99 12.86
N TRP A 175 -8.53 -5.14 12.64
CA TRP A 175 -7.45 -4.96 13.63
C TRP A 175 -7.86 -3.93 14.69
N ASP A 176 -7.77 -4.34 15.95
CA ASP A 176 -8.01 -3.48 17.11
C ASP A 176 -6.68 -3.06 17.72
N ASP A 177 -6.35 -1.77 17.58
CA ASP A 177 -5.08 -1.19 18.01
C ASP A 177 -4.96 -1.01 19.52
N ILE A 178 -6.07 -1.08 20.25
CA ILE A 178 -6.11 -1.02 21.71
C ILE A 178 -5.71 -2.38 22.30
N SER A 179 -6.36 -3.45 21.85
CA SER A 179 -6.06 -4.81 22.33
C SER A 179 -4.92 -5.51 21.59
N LEU A 180 -4.37 -4.88 20.54
CA LEU A 180 -3.36 -5.45 19.65
C LEU A 180 -3.77 -6.85 19.16
N SER A 181 -5.03 -6.99 18.75
CA SER A 181 -5.59 -8.28 18.31
C SER A 181 -6.66 -8.11 17.24
N TRP A 182 -6.92 -9.19 16.49
CA TRP A 182 -8.06 -9.22 15.58
C TRP A 182 -9.36 -9.38 16.35
N LYS A 183 -10.34 -8.55 16.02
CA LYS A 183 -11.71 -8.63 16.54
C LYS A 183 -12.69 -8.83 15.39
N THR A 184 -13.88 -9.32 15.70
CA THR A 184 -14.95 -9.49 14.71
C THR A 184 -15.84 -8.26 14.67
N ILE A 185 -16.37 -7.92 13.50
CA ILE A 185 -17.27 -6.80 13.30
C ILE A 185 -18.60 -7.26 12.69
N LYS A 186 -19.68 -6.98 13.43
CA LYS A 186 -21.06 -7.15 12.96
C LYS A 186 -21.79 -5.83 12.98
N HIS A 187 -22.25 -5.35 11.84
CA HIS A 187 -22.87 -4.03 11.73
C HIS A 187 -23.97 -4.00 10.65
N PHE A 188 -24.78 -2.94 10.68
CA PHE A 188 -25.65 -2.56 9.56
C PHE A 188 -24.83 -2.29 8.30
N TYR A 189 -25.48 -2.33 7.14
CA TYR A 189 -24.79 -2.26 5.86
C TYR A 189 -25.66 -1.61 4.78
N ILE A 190 -25.01 -1.17 3.71
CA ILE A 190 -25.67 -0.81 2.44
C ILE A 190 -25.57 -2.03 1.54
N LYS A 191 -26.61 -2.30 0.76
CA LYS A 191 -26.60 -3.40 -0.21
C LYS A 191 -26.64 -2.91 -1.65
N ALA A 192 -25.96 -3.65 -2.52
CA ALA A 192 -26.02 -3.55 -3.97
C ALA A 192 -26.09 -4.97 -4.55
N ASN A 193 -27.07 -5.26 -5.42
CA ASN A 193 -27.30 -6.60 -5.98
C ASN A 193 -27.28 -7.71 -4.91
N ASP A 194 -28.02 -7.48 -3.81
CA ASP A 194 -28.15 -8.36 -2.64
C ASP A 194 -26.84 -8.70 -1.90
N ARG A 195 -25.79 -7.91 -2.11
CA ARG A 195 -24.51 -8.05 -1.39
C ARG A 195 -24.17 -6.76 -0.65
N PRO A 196 -23.54 -6.85 0.53
CA PRO A 196 -23.00 -5.67 1.19
C PRO A 196 -21.95 -4.99 0.34
N ILE A 197 -21.99 -3.66 0.31
CA ILE A 197 -21.01 -2.81 -0.36
C ILE A 197 -20.38 -1.86 0.66
N LEU A 198 -19.07 -1.66 0.54
CA LEU A 198 -18.31 -0.72 1.34
C LEU A 198 -17.87 0.46 0.48
N LEU A 199 -18.08 1.67 1.01
CA LEU A 199 -17.72 2.93 0.37
C LEU A 199 -16.34 3.35 0.84
N ILE A 200 -15.50 3.77 -0.11
CA ILE A 200 -14.12 4.20 0.16
C ILE A 200 -13.99 5.69 -0.13
N PRO A 201 -13.44 6.50 0.81
CA PRO A 201 -13.18 7.91 0.56
C PRO A 201 -12.31 8.12 -0.68
N LYS A 202 -12.69 9.05 -1.57
CA LYS A 202 -11.89 9.37 -2.77
C LYS A 202 -10.50 9.87 -2.42
N CYS A 203 -10.38 10.58 -1.29
CA CYS A 203 -9.12 11.08 -0.78
C CYS A 203 -8.16 9.98 -0.33
N LEU A 204 -8.56 8.71 -0.23
CA LEU A 204 -7.70 7.59 0.14
C LEU A 204 -7.23 6.72 -1.04
N VAL A 205 -7.78 6.92 -2.25
CA VAL A 205 -7.48 6.04 -3.39
C VAL A 205 -6.47 6.64 -4.37
N SER A 206 -5.67 5.77 -4.98
CA SER A 206 -4.71 6.11 -6.02
C SER A 206 -4.79 5.12 -7.19
N LYS A 207 -4.62 5.60 -8.43
CA LYS A 207 -4.40 4.72 -9.61
C LYS A 207 -3.10 3.92 -9.50
N LYS A 208 -2.10 4.54 -8.88
CA LYS A 208 -0.75 4.02 -8.65
C LYS A 208 -0.12 4.81 -7.52
N TYR A 209 0.68 4.16 -6.69
CA TYR A 209 1.46 4.86 -5.68
C TYR A 209 2.51 5.79 -6.32
N LYS A 210 2.73 6.94 -5.69
CA LYS A 210 3.81 7.88 -6.07
C LYS A 210 5.18 7.41 -5.61
N PHE A 211 5.20 6.39 -4.76
CA PHE A 211 6.40 5.68 -4.37
C PHE A 211 6.43 4.29 -5.00
N SER A 212 7.64 3.75 -5.16
CA SER A 212 7.85 2.37 -5.60
C SER A 212 9.31 1.98 -5.36
N THR A 213 9.62 0.70 -5.47
CA THR A 213 11.00 0.22 -5.47
C THR A 213 11.86 0.91 -6.52
N SER A 214 11.37 1.05 -7.76
CA SER A 214 12.13 1.71 -8.81
C SER A 214 12.33 3.19 -8.52
N HIS A 215 11.35 3.86 -7.91
CA HIS A 215 11.48 5.26 -7.54
C HIS A 215 12.54 5.42 -6.45
N PHE A 216 12.43 4.68 -5.34
CA PHE A 216 13.44 4.65 -4.27
C PHE A 216 14.86 4.44 -4.81
N VAL A 217 15.05 3.43 -5.68
CA VAL A 217 16.35 3.16 -6.28
C VAL A 217 16.85 4.32 -7.13
N LYS A 218 16.00 4.92 -7.96
CA LYS A 218 16.41 5.98 -8.89
C LYS A 218 16.62 7.33 -8.20
N THR A 219 15.89 7.62 -7.13
CA THR A 219 15.93 8.92 -6.45
C THR A 219 16.85 8.94 -5.23
N ILE A 220 17.13 7.78 -4.63
CA ILE A 220 17.99 7.69 -3.44
C ILE A 220 19.28 6.94 -3.76
N ILE A 221 19.19 5.69 -4.23
CA ILE A 221 20.38 4.84 -4.36
C ILE A 221 21.29 5.31 -5.50
N PHE A 222 20.74 5.52 -6.71
CA PHE A 222 21.55 5.89 -7.88
C PHE A 222 22.28 7.22 -7.75
N PRO A 223 21.69 8.30 -7.19
CA PRO A 223 22.42 9.54 -6.93
C PRO A 223 23.67 9.35 -6.05
N ASN A 224 23.60 8.45 -5.06
CA ASN A 224 24.74 8.10 -4.20
C ASN A 224 25.78 7.21 -4.88
N LYS A 225 25.45 6.55 -6.01
CA LYS A 225 26.32 5.59 -6.69
C LYS A 225 26.92 6.05 -8.01
N LYS A 226 26.27 6.98 -8.72
CA LYS A 226 26.60 7.33 -10.12
C LYS A 226 28.03 7.84 -10.34
N ASN A 227 28.73 8.25 -9.28
CA ASN A 227 30.09 8.79 -9.29
C ASN A 227 31.14 7.83 -8.69
N LEU A 228 30.77 6.60 -8.31
CA LEU A 228 31.71 5.63 -7.76
C LEU A 228 32.81 5.28 -8.76
N GLU A 229 34.02 4.99 -8.27
CA GLU A 229 35.20 4.70 -9.09
C GLU A 229 34.97 3.57 -10.10
N LYS A 230 34.25 2.51 -9.69
CA LYS A 230 33.88 1.39 -10.57
C LYS A 230 33.04 1.77 -11.79
N TYR A 231 32.52 3.00 -11.83
CA TYR A 231 31.74 3.55 -12.95
C TYR A 231 32.45 4.66 -13.72
N GLN A 232 33.69 5.01 -13.36
CA GLN A 232 34.43 6.02 -14.10
C GLN A 232 34.66 5.55 -15.55
N GLY A 233 34.53 6.48 -16.50
CA GLY A 233 34.71 6.22 -17.93
C GLY A 233 33.55 5.50 -18.62
N ILE A 234 32.60 4.89 -17.90
CA ILE A 234 31.48 4.14 -18.51
C ILE A 234 30.60 5.01 -19.42
N ASN A 235 30.46 6.29 -19.09
CA ASN A 235 29.70 7.29 -19.85
C ASN A 235 30.63 8.25 -20.62
N GLY A 236 31.89 7.85 -20.81
CA GLY A 236 32.93 8.69 -21.39
C GLY A 236 33.31 9.89 -20.51
N TYR A 237 33.97 10.87 -21.13
CA TYR A 237 34.50 12.05 -20.47
C TYR A 237 33.85 13.33 -21.02
N ASP A 238 33.83 14.38 -20.21
CA ASP A 238 33.37 15.72 -20.62
C ASP A 238 34.45 16.48 -21.43
N LYS A 239 34.12 17.70 -21.88
CA LYS A 239 35.04 18.54 -22.66
C LYS A 239 36.30 18.94 -21.87
N SER A 240 36.28 18.81 -20.56
CA SER A 240 37.39 19.10 -19.63
C SER A 240 38.13 17.83 -19.22
N ASN A 241 37.92 16.70 -19.93
CA ASN A 241 38.51 15.40 -19.66
C ASN A 241 38.18 14.83 -18.27
N ARG A 242 37.02 15.18 -17.69
CA ARG A 242 36.53 14.60 -16.43
C ARG A 242 35.53 13.48 -16.72
N PRO A 243 35.56 12.36 -15.97
CA PRO A 243 34.64 11.26 -16.20
C PRO A 243 33.20 11.70 -15.98
N LYS A 244 32.31 11.43 -16.94
CA LYS A 244 30.88 11.72 -16.79
C LYS A 244 30.24 10.72 -15.81
N PRO A 245 29.27 11.16 -14.98
CA PRO A 245 28.51 10.25 -14.13
C PRO A 245 27.83 9.16 -14.94
N ALA A 246 27.70 7.97 -14.36
CA ALA A 246 26.93 6.89 -14.96
C ALA A 246 25.46 7.30 -15.14
N THR A 247 24.89 6.97 -16.30
CA THR A 247 23.47 7.15 -16.57
C THR A 247 22.63 6.15 -15.78
N GLN A 248 21.35 6.46 -15.56
CA GLN A 248 20.43 5.49 -14.95
C GLN A 248 20.36 4.18 -15.74
N LYS A 249 20.43 4.23 -17.08
CA LYS A 249 20.41 3.02 -17.92
C LYS A 249 21.62 2.12 -17.63
N GLN A 250 22.81 2.71 -17.51
CA GLN A 250 24.04 1.99 -17.16
C GLN A 250 23.97 1.43 -15.74
N LEU A 251 23.51 2.23 -14.77
CA LEU A 251 23.34 1.76 -13.40
C LEU A 251 22.32 0.60 -13.31
N ILE A 252 21.19 0.67 -14.02
CA ILE A 252 20.23 -0.43 -14.07
C ILE A 252 20.87 -1.71 -14.60
N GLU A 253 21.70 -1.61 -15.65
CA GLU A 253 22.37 -2.77 -16.22
C GLU A 253 23.36 -3.39 -15.22
N HIS A 254 24.27 -2.57 -14.69
CA HIS A 254 25.38 -3.02 -13.86
C HIS A 254 25.02 -3.33 -12.39
N GLU A 255 24.04 -2.63 -11.81
CA GLU A 255 23.64 -2.84 -10.40
C GLU A 255 22.46 -3.80 -10.28
N ILE A 256 21.59 -3.93 -11.28
CA ILE A 256 20.30 -4.65 -11.12
C ILE A 256 20.16 -5.81 -12.09
N ARG A 257 20.31 -5.58 -13.40
CA ARG A 257 20.01 -6.62 -14.40
C ARG A 257 21.03 -7.74 -14.40
N SER A 258 22.31 -7.40 -14.53
CA SER A 258 23.39 -8.39 -14.60
C SER A 258 23.59 -9.14 -13.28
N PRO A 259 23.67 -8.48 -12.10
CA PRO A 259 23.94 -9.19 -10.85
C PRO A 259 22.77 -10.06 -10.36
N TYR A 260 21.52 -9.69 -10.72
CA TYR A 260 20.32 -10.38 -10.26
C TYR A 260 19.60 -11.11 -11.40
N LEU A 261 20.29 -11.57 -12.45
CA LEU A 261 19.68 -12.12 -13.67
C LEU A 261 18.59 -13.17 -13.39
N ASN A 262 18.83 -14.07 -12.43
CA ASN A 262 17.95 -15.18 -12.07
C ASN A 262 17.07 -14.90 -10.83
N CYS A 263 17.03 -13.67 -10.32
CA CYS A 263 16.19 -13.29 -9.20
C CYS A 263 14.78 -12.88 -9.69
N PRO A 264 13.69 -13.49 -9.19
CA PRO A 264 12.32 -13.16 -9.62
C PRO A 264 11.91 -11.69 -9.39
N ASP A 265 12.42 -11.04 -8.34
CA ASP A 265 12.09 -9.66 -7.95
C ASP A 265 13.36 -8.79 -7.80
N LYS A 266 14.18 -8.73 -8.87
CA LYS A 266 15.51 -8.09 -8.92
C LYS A 266 15.57 -6.73 -8.23
N TRP A 267 14.61 -5.85 -8.54
CA TRP A 267 14.59 -4.49 -8.01
C TRP A 267 14.40 -4.45 -6.49
N LYS A 268 13.51 -5.29 -5.95
CA LYS A 268 13.23 -5.31 -4.51
C LYS A 268 14.36 -5.94 -3.73
N THR A 269 14.90 -7.03 -4.26
CA THR A 269 16.09 -7.66 -3.70
C THR A 269 17.26 -6.68 -3.65
N TYR A 270 17.57 -6.02 -4.77
CA TYR A 270 18.61 -4.99 -4.82
C TYR A 270 18.34 -3.86 -3.83
N ALA A 271 17.14 -3.27 -3.84
CA ALA A 271 16.79 -2.16 -2.95
C ALA A 271 16.97 -2.53 -1.46
N MET A 272 16.56 -3.73 -1.07
CA MET A 272 16.70 -4.23 0.30
C MET A 272 18.17 -4.50 0.67
N GLU A 273 18.97 -5.10 -0.21
CA GLU A 273 20.41 -5.31 0.04
C GLU A 273 21.16 -3.98 0.18
N GLN A 274 20.79 -2.99 -0.63
CA GLN A 274 21.35 -1.64 -0.54
C GLN A 274 20.95 -0.93 0.76
N LEU A 275 19.71 -1.11 1.21
CA LEU A 275 19.25 -0.59 2.50
C LEU A 275 20.01 -1.21 3.67
N LEU A 276 20.27 -2.53 3.63
CA LEU A 276 21.06 -3.23 4.66
C LEU A 276 22.51 -2.75 4.75
N GLN A 277 23.05 -2.21 3.66
CA GLN A 277 24.40 -1.63 3.65
C GLN A 277 24.40 -0.16 4.11
N ASN A 278 23.27 0.54 3.97
CA ASN A 278 23.16 1.98 4.20
C ASN A 278 21.81 2.31 4.85
N HIS A 279 21.73 2.11 6.17
CA HIS A 279 20.45 2.16 6.90
C HIS A 279 19.73 3.52 6.79
N ASN A 280 20.47 4.61 6.62
CA ASN A 280 19.91 5.97 6.58
C ASN A 280 19.19 6.31 5.26
N TRP A 281 19.39 5.55 4.18
CA TRP A 281 18.85 5.90 2.86
C TRP A 281 17.32 5.92 2.80
N TYR A 282 16.63 5.13 3.62
CA TYR A 282 15.18 5.08 3.58
C TYR A 282 14.49 6.25 4.31
N ASN A 283 15.12 6.82 5.34
CA ASN A 283 14.46 7.79 6.23
C ASN A 283 14.01 9.05 5.48
N GLU A 284 14.89 9.66 4.68
CA GLU A 284 14.53 10.84 3.90
C GLU A 284 13.43 10.53 2.87
N TYR A 285 13.52 9.36 2.23
CA TYR A 285 12.50 8.93 1.28
C TYR A 285 11.13 8.75 1.93
N PHE A 286 11.10 8.16 3.13
CA PHE A 286 9.90 7.97 3.92
C PHE A 286 9.25 9.29 4.34
N LEU A 287 10.03 10.24 4.85
CA LEU A 287 9.51 11.56 5.22
C LEU A 287 8.93 12.31 4.02
N ASN A 288 9.59 12.22 2.86
CA ASN A 288 9.10 12.83 1.63
C ASN A 288 7.81 12.16 1.10
N MET A 289 7.61 10.86 1.35
CA MET A 289 6.38 10.16 0.98
C MET A 289 5.15 10.70 1.68
N ASN A 290 5.26 11.14 2.93
CA ASN A 290 4.14 11.68 3.69
C ASN A 290 3.62 13.01 3.09
N ASN A 291 4.45 13.72 2.32
CA ASN A 291 4.04 14.91 1.59
C ASN A 291 3.23 14.59 0.31
N PHE A 292 3.02 13.32 -0.03
CA PHE A 292 2.26 12.95 -1.22
C PHE A 292 0.74 12.97 -1.03
N ALA A 293 0.25 13.02 0.22
CA ALA A 293 -1.15 12.84 0.60
C ALA A 293 -2.13 13.72 -0.21
N ASP A 294 -1.97 15.04 -0.12
CA ASP A 294 -2.91 16.00 -0.74
C ASP A 294 -2.53 16.41 -2.17
N ASN A 295 -1.29 16.15 -2.58
CA ASN A 295 -0.77 16.60 -3.87
C ASN A 295 -1.30 15.81 -5.07
N HIS A 296 -2.08 14.74 -4.83
CA HIS A 296 -2.48 13.79 -5.88
C HIS A 296 -3.85 13.16 -5.63
N ILE A 297 -4.83 13.96 -5.21
CA ILE A 297 -6.24 13.55 -5.26
C ILE A 297 -6.63 13.32 -6.73
N ILE A 298 -7.36 12.25 -7.00
CA ILE A 298 -7.84 11.96 -8.35
C ILE A 298 -8.97 12.95 -8.66
N PRO A 299 -8.89 13.73 -9.75
CA PRO A 299 -9.96 14.63 -10.14
C PRO A 299 -11.31 13.90 -10.31
N ASP A 300 -12.42 14.57 -9.99
CA ASP A 300 -13.74 13.96 -10.01
C ASP A 300 -14.16 13.50 -11.41
N ASP A 301 -13.85 14.27 -12.44
CA ASP A 301 -14.09 13.93 -13.86
C ASP A 301 -13.32 12.68 -14.29
N GLU A 302 -12.10 12.53 -13.76
CA GLU A 302 -11.29 11.35 -13.97
C GLU A 302 -11.87 10.11 -13.26
N LEU A 303 -12.35 10.25 -12.03
CA LEU A 303 -13.06 9.19 -11.30
C LEU A 303 -14.36 8.78 -11.99
N ASP A 304 -15.12 9.75 -12.51
CA ASP A 304 -16.30 9.49 -13.31
C ASP A 304 -15.94 8.65 -14.55
N SER A 305 -14.88 9.03 -15.28
CA SER A 305 -14.38 8.25 -16.42
C SER A 305 -13.95 6.82 -16.04
N LEU A 306 -13.20 6.66 -14.94
CA LEU A 306 -12.72 5.35 -14.47
C LEU A 306 -13.85 4.41 -14.04
N THR A 307 -14.93 4.95 -13.49
CA THR A 307 -16.06 4.17 -12.97
C THR A 307 -17.17 3.95 -14.00
N ASN A 308 -17.27 4.82 -15.02
CA ASN A 308 -18.24 4.71 -16.10
C ASN A 308 -17.85 3.74 -17.21
N ASN A 309 -16.55 3.44 -17.39
CA ASN A 309 -16.03 2.57 -18.46
C ASN A 309 -16.11 1.10 -18.09
#